data_AF-A0A0Q9NDS5-F1
#
_entry.id   AF-A0A0Q9NDS5-F1
#
_cell.length_a   1.000
_cell.length_b   1.000
_cell.length_c   1.000
_cell.angle_alpha   90.00
_cell.angle_beta   90.00
_cell.angle_gamma   90.00
#
_symmetry.space_group_name_H-M   'P 1'
#
loop_
_entity.id
_entity.type
_entity.pdbx_description
1 polymer ?
#
loop_
_entity_poly.entity_id
_entity_poly.type
_entity_poly.pdbx_seq_one_letter_code
_entity_poly.pdbx_strand_id
1 'polypeptide(L)'
;MTNDVEAWRLDPATLREVVLDRAMIESRLDDGCPALERVWILSVLGRDQEAVAEGRLLLAHSRDRFRPLLVLAHAYQRQYRWHKAAKLHEEALRMAGTAPREALVRHQIGRRLFDEARYRDAAAEFEWAHDLYRTAGRIRLAEASHQAMCRARQLAQQS
;
A
#
# COMPACT_ATOMS: atom_id res chain seq x y z
N MET A 1 21.93 18.13 12.58
CA MET A 1 20.60 17.50 12.43
C MET A 1 20.06 17.95 11.09
N THR A 2 20.34 17.19 10.05
CA THR A 2 19.83 17.45 8.71
C THR A 2 18.31 17.27 8.78
N ASN A 3 17.56 18.33 8.50
CA ASN A 3 16.12 18.23 8.24
C ASN A 3 15.94 17.18 7.15
N ASP A 4 15.47 15.99 7.51
CA ASP A 4 14.84 15.09 6.54
C ASP A 4 13.59 15.82 6.08
N VAL A 5 13.72 16.59 4.99
CA VAL A 5 12.58 17.18 4.30
C VAL A 5 11.75 16.00 3.84
N GLU A 6 10.57 15.84 4.45
CA GLU A 6 9.68 14.73 4.18
C GLU A 6 9.18 14.83 2.73
N ALA A 7 9.73 14.00 1.82
CA ALA A 7 9.43 14.07 0.39
C ALA A 7 7.98 13.66 0.05
N TRP A 8 7.36 12.88 0.93
CA TRP A 8 5.98 12.40 0.81
C TRP A 8 5.44 12.03 2.19
N ARG A 9 4.13 12.09 2.36
CA ARG A 9 3.44 11.61 3.57
C ARG A 9 2.18 10.82 3.23
N LEU A 10 1.69 10.03 4.17
CA LEU A 10 0.34 9.46 4.09
C LEU A 10 -0.66 10.50 4.61
N ASP A 11 -1.62 10.90 3.80
CA ASP A 11 -2.72 11.75 4.26
C ASP A 11 -3.67 10.93 5.15
N PRO A 12 -3.83 11.26 6.45
CA PRO A 12 -4.67 10.49 7.35
C PRO A 12 -6.17 10.58 7.01
N ALA A 13 -6.59 11.57 6.22
CA ALA A 13 -7.99 11.72 5.82
C ALA A 13 -8.38 10.77 4.70
N THR A 14 -7.49 10.59 3.71
CA THR A 14 -7.71 9.80 2.49
C THR A 14 -6.97 8.48 2.47
N LEU A 15 -6.01 8.27 3.38
CA LEU A 15 -5.08 7.13 3.41
C LEU A 15 -4.26 6.97 2.11
N ARG A 16 -4.07 8.05 1.37
CA ARG A 16 -3.25 8.10 0.15
C ARG A 16 -1.91 8.76 0.40
N GLU A 17 -0.90 8.29 -0.31
CA GLU A 17 0.38 8.98 -0.38
C GLU A 17 0.21 10.33 -1.08
N VAL A 18 0.71 11.39 -0.45
CA VAL A 18 0.78 12.76 -0.96
C VAL A 18 2.26 13.11 -1.11
N VAL A 19 2.68 13.40 -2.34
CA VAL A 19 4.03 13.88 -2.66
C VAL A 19 4.14 15.35 -2.26
N LEU A 20 5.11 15.65 -1.40
CA LEU A 20 5.38 17.01 -0.89
C LEU A 20 6.51 17.69 -1.66
N ASP A 21 7.52 16.90 -2.06
CA ASP A 21 8.61 17.34 -2.92
C ASP A 21 8.73 16.38 -4.12
N ARG A 22 8.21 16.82 -5.26
CA ARG A 22 8.22 16.04 -6.48
C ARG A 22 9.63 15.83 -7.02
N ALA A 23 10.48 16.85 -7.00
CA ALA A 23 11.83 16.77 -7.54
C ALA A 23 12.68 15.78 -6.73
N MET A 24 12.54 15.79 -5.40
CA MET A 24 13.22 14.84 -4.51
C MET A 24 12.72 13.40 -4.68
N ILE A 25 11.41 13.19 -4.93
CA ILE A 25 10.91 11.84 -5.24
C ILE A 25 11.39 11.38 -6.62
N GLU A 26 11.42 12.28 -7.61
CA GLU A 26 11.88 11.97 -8.96
C GLU A 26 13.38 11.63 -9.01
N SER A 27 14.23 12.31 -8.24
CA SER A 27 15.67 11.99 -8.19
C SER A 27 15.97 10.59 -7.62
N ARG A 28 15.04 10.00 -6.86
CA ARG A 28 15.17 8.61 -6.40
C ARG A 28 14.99 7.57 -7.52
N LEU A 29 14.56 7.98 -8.72
CA LEU A 29 14.42 7.10 -9.89
C LEU A 29 15.72 6.88 -10.66
N ASP A 30 16.82 7.51 -10.23
CA ASP A 30 18.14 7.39 -10.84
C ASP A 30 18.68 5.95 -10.83
N ASP A 31 19.86 5.77 -11.42
CA ASP A 31 20.53 4.47 -11.51
C ASP A 31 20.73 3.85 -10.13
N GLY A 32 20.28 2.60 -9.97
CA GLY A 32 20.33 1.88 -8.71
C GLY A 32 19.06 1.93 -7.86
N CYS A 33 18.00 2.65 -8.29
CA CYS A 33 16.70 2.58 -7.62
C CYS A 33 16.19 1.13 -7.52
N PRO A 34 15.93 0.61 -6.30
CA PRO A 34 15.39 -0.74 -6.12
C PRO A 34 14.08 -0.93 -6.89
N ALA A 35 13.91 -2.06 -7.58
CA ALA A 35 12.76 -2.27 -8.47
C ALA A 35 11.39 -2.11 -7.78
N LEU A 36 11.25 -2.57 -6.51
CA LEU A 36 10.04 -2.36 -5.72
C LEU A 36 9.75 -0.87 -5.48
N GLU A 37 10.80 -0.10 -5.17
CA GLU A 37 10.72 1.33 -4.91
C GLU A 37 10.39 2.10 -6.20
N ARG A 38 11.00 1.72 -7.33
CA ARG A 38 10.69 2.29 -8.65
C ARG A 38 9.21 2.19 -8.98
N VAL A 39 8.59 1.02 -8.81
CA VAL A 39 7.15 0.82 -9.07
C VAL A 39 6.30 1.72 -8.16
N TRP A 40 6.65 1.82 -6.88
CA TRP A 40 5.94 2.67 -5.93
C TRP A 40 6.10 4.17 -6.27
N ILE A 41 7.32 4.64 -6.55
CA ILE A 41 7.58 6.04 -6.93
C ILE A 41 6.77 6.41 -8.17
N LEU A 42 6.82 5.59 -9.22
CA LEU A 42 6.04 5.82 -10.45
C LEU A 42 4.54 5.90 -10.15
N SER A 43 4.03 5.05 -9.24
CA SER A 43 2.63 5.04 -8.83
C SER A 43 2.20 6.31 -8.09
N VAL A 44 3.04 6.83 -7.18
CA VAL A 44 2.72 8.07 -6.42
C VAL A 44 2.90 9.33 -7.25
N LEU A 45 3.78 9.31 -8.26
CA LEU A 45 3.95 10.40 -9.23
C LEU A 45 2.87 10.46 -10.32
N GLY A 46 1.97 9.48 -10.37
CA GLY A 46 0.92 9.35 -11.39
C GLY A 46 1.42 8.86 -12.75
N ARG A 47 2.61 8.26 -12.81
CA ARG A 47 3.19 7.64 -14.02
C ARG A 47 2.65 6.23 -14.19
N ASP A 48 1.34 6.15 -14.32
CA ASP A 48 0.52 4.95 -14.14
C ASP A 48 0.88 3.80 -15.09
N GLN A 49 1.13 4.10 -16.36
CA GLN A 49 1.48 3.10 -17.37
C GLN A 49 2.86 2.49 -17.09
N GLU A 50 3.83 3.33 -16.72
CA GLU A 50 5.18 2.92 -16.39
C GLU A 50 5.20 2.10 -15.10
N ALA A 51 4.48 2.53 -14.06
CA ALA A 51 4.33 1.80 -12.82
C ALA A 51 3.82 0.37 -13.04
N VAL A 52 2.79 0.20 -13.89
CA VAL A 52 2.24 -1.12 -14.21
C VAL A 52 3.19 -1.94 -15.07
N ALA A 53 3.88 -1.33 -16.04
CA ALA A 53 4.85 -2.04 -16.88
C ALA A 53 6.00 -2.58 -16.03
N GLU A 54 6.61 -1.73 -15.21
CA GLU A 54 7.67 -2.09 -14.27
C GLU A 54 7.20 -3.12 -13.24
N GLY A 55 5.99 -2.96 -12.69
CA GLY A 55 5.43 -3.89 -11.71
C GLY A 55 5.19 -5.28 -12.29
N ARG A 56 4.73 -5.37 -13.55
CA ARG A 56 4.59 -6.65 -14.25
C ARG A 56 5.93 -7.30 -14.54
N LEU A 57 6.91 -6.52 -15.01
CA LEU A 57 8.25 -6.99 -15.29
C LEU A 57 8.90 -7.55 -14.01
N LEU A 58 8.82 -6.79 -12.92
CA LEU A 58 9.30 -7.18 -11.61
C LEU A 58 8.65 -8.48 -11.14
N LEU A 59 7.32 -8.58 -11.22
CA LEU A 59 6.58 -9.77 -10.82
C LEU A 59 6.99 -11.01 -11.63
N ALA A 60 7.21 -10.86 -12.94
CA ALA A 60 7.59 -11.96 -13.82
C ALA A 60 8.99 -12.55 -13.51
N HIS A 61 9.92 -11.71 -13.04
CA HIS A 61 11.32 -12.10 -12.80
C HIS A 61 11.65 -12.35 -11.32
N SER A 62 10.70 -12.13 -10.41
CA SER A 62 10.92 -12.29 -8.98
C SER A 62 10.77 -13.74 -8.51
N ARG A 63 11.76 -14.22 -7.76
CA ARG A 63 11.67 -15.51 -7.04
C ARG A 63 10.68 -15.45 -5.88
N ASP A 64 10.76 -14.40 -5.04
CA ASP A 64 9.73 -14.10 -4.04
C ASP A 64 8.74 -13.09 -4.62
N ARG A 65 7.56 -13.59 -4.99
CA ARG A 65 6.51 -12.80 -5.65
C ARG A 65 5.69 -11.96 -4.68
N PHE A 66 5.82 -12.17 -3.37
CA PHE A 66 4.93 -11.56 -2.37
C PHE A 66 4.92 -10.03 -2.43
N ARG A 67 6.08 -9.37 -2.35
CA ARG A 67 6.16 -7.89 -2.42
C ARG A 67 5.85 -7.34 -3.83
N PRO A 68 6.34 -7.94 -4.93
CA PRO A 68 5.95 -7.56 -6.29
C PRO A 68 4.43 -7.53 -6.51
N LEU A 69 3.70 -8.52 -5.99
CA LEU A 69 2.23 -8.55 -6.06
C LEU A 69 1.61 -7.30 -5.40
N LEU A 70 2.10 -6.92 -4.21
CA LEU A 70 1.57 -5.78 -3.46
C LEU A 70 1.85 -4.44 -4.14
N VAL A 71 3.06 -4.22 -4.65
CA VAL A 71 3.38 -2.94 -5.33
C VAL A 71 2.65 -2.81 -6.67
N LEU A 72 2.45 -3.92 -7.40
CA LEU A 72 1.65 -3.91 -8.62
C LEU A 72 0.15 -3.72 -8.32
N ALA A 73 -0.35 -4.29 -7.21
CA ALA A 73 -1.70 -4.05 -6.75
C ALA A 73 -1.94 -2.57 -6.42
N HIS A 74 -0.98 -1.92 -5.75
CA HIS A 74 -1.00 -0.48 -5.49
C HIS A 74 -1.01 0.33 -6.79
N ALA A 75 -0.18 0.00 -7.77
CA ALA A 75 -0.18 0.65 -9.09
C ALA A 75 -1.55 0.55 -9.79
N TYR A 76 -2.24 -0.60 -9.70
CA TYR A 76 -3.59 -0.74 -10.22
C TYR A 76 -4.65 0.00 -9.39
N GLN A 77 -4.48 0.06 -8.07
CA GLN A 77 -5.35 0.81 -7.16
C GLN A 77 -5.32 2.32 -7.50
N ARG A 78 -4.13 2.88 -7.76
CA ARG A 78 -3.98 4.29 -8.17
C ARG A 78 -4.72 4.64 -9.47
N GLN A 79 -4.92 3.64 -10.34
CA GLN A 79 -5.68 3.75 -11.58
C GLN A 79 -7.16 3.36 -11.44
N TYR A 80 -7.66 3.17 -10.22
CA TYR A 80 -9.03 2.72 -9.97
C TYR A 80 -9.36 1.37 -10.63
N ARG A 81 -8.35 0.55 -10.93
CA ARG A 81 -8.49 -0.80 -11.52
C ARG A 81 -8.69 -1.84 -10.42
N TRP A 82 -9.74 -1.64 -9.63
CA TRP A 82 -10.08 -2.41 -8.42
C TRP A 82 -10.01 -3.92 -8.57
N HIS A 83 -10.61 -4.45 -9.64
CA HIS A 83 -10.64 -5.90 -9.88
C HIS A 83 -9.23 -6.50 -10.08
N LYS A 84 -8.29 -5.74 -10.67
CA LYS A 84 -6.92 -6.22 -10.87
C LYS A 84 -6.15 -6.19 -9.56
N ALA A 85 -6.28 -5.10 -8.79
CA ALA A 85 -5.69 -4.98 -7.47
C ALA A 85 -6.19 -6.09 -6.53
N ALA A 86 -7.50 -6.36 -6.51
CA ALA A 86 -8.11 -7.41 -5.71
C ALA A 86 -7.52 -8.80 -6.01
N LYS A 87 -7.42 -9.19 -7.29
CA LYS A 87 -6.83 -10.49 -7.69
C LYS A 87 -5.39 -10.66 -7.20
N LEU A 88 -4.58 -9.59 -7.28
CA LEU A 88 -3.20 -9.63 -6.81
C LEU A 88 -3.12 -9.70 -5.28
N HIS A 89 -3.99 -9.00 -4.57
CA HIS A 89 -4.08 -9.10 -3.12
C HIS A 89 -4.49 -10.50 -2.67
N GLU A 90 -5.45 -11.14 -3.35
CA GLU A 90 -5.83 -12.53 -3.06
C GLU A 90 -4.66 -13.51 -3.26
N GLU A 91 -3.89 -13.36 -4.35
CA GLU A 91 -2.68 -14.16 -4.57
C GLU A 91 -1.65 -13.92 -3.46
N ALA A 92 -1.40 -12.64 -3.10
CA ALA A 92 -0.47 -12.30 -2.03
C ALA A 92 -0.91 -12.85 -0.66
N LEU A 93 -2.21 -12.84 -0.38
CA LEU A 93 -2.77 -13.36 0.87
C LEU A 93 -2.53 -14.88 1.00
N ARG A 94 -2.76 -15.64 -0.08
CA ARG A 94 -2.46 -17.09 -0.13
C ARG A 94 -0.96 -17.37 0.08
N MET A 95 -0.09 -16.44 -0.29
CA MET A 95 1.38 -16.57 -0.16
C MET A 95 1.93 -16.04 1.18
N ALA A 96 1.13 -15.40 2.02
CA ALA A 96 1.63 -14.66 3.17
C ALA A 96 2.42 -15.56 4.14
N GLY A 97 1.92 -16.76 4.45
CA GLY A 97 2.62 -17.81 5.21
C GLY A 97 3.06 -17.44 6.63
N THR A 98 2.87 -16.20 7.07
CA THR A 98 3.29 -15.66 8.37
C THR A 98 2.37 -14.52 8.78
N ALA A 99 2.15 -14.34 10.09
CA ALA A 99 1.29 -13.27 10.61
C ALA A 99 1.71 -11.85 10.14
N PRO A 100 3.01 -11.46 10.12
CA PRO A 100 3.39 -10.13 9.64
C PRO A 100 3.12 -9.91 8.15
N ARG A 101 3.30 -10.93 7.31
CA ARG A 101 3.00 -10.83 5.88
C ARG A 101 1.49 -10.75 5.68
N GLU A 102 0.70 -11.56 6.38
CA GLU A 102 -0.76 -11.51 6.28
C GLU A 102 -1.28 -10.13 6.70
N ALA A 103 -0.79 -9.59 7.83
CA ALA A 103 -1.11 -8.25 8.29
C ALA A 103 -0.83 -7.18 7.22
N LEU A 104 0.29 -7.30 6.51
CA LEU A 104 0.63 -6.38 5.43
C LEU A 104 -0.36 -6.46 4.27
N VAL A 105 -0.74 -7.67 3.83
CA VAL A 105 -1.73 -7.83 2.76
C VAL A 105 -3.09 -7.28 3.20
N ARG A 106 -3.55 -7.65 4.40
CA ARG A 106 -4.81 -7.18 5.00
C ARG A 106 -4.87 -5.65 5.07
N HIS A 107 -3.79 -5.02 5.52
CA HIS A 107 -3.69 -3.56 5.53
C HIS A 107 -3.82 -2.95 4.12
N GLN A 108 -3.15 -3.50 3.11
CA GLN A 108 -3.26 -3.00 1.73
C GLN A 108 -4.65 -3.24 1.12
N ILE A 109 -5.30 -4.37 1.44
CA ILE A 109 -6.70 -4.63 1.07
C ILE A 109 -7.60 -3.55 1.70
N GLY A 110 -7.40 -3.25 2.99
CA GLY A 110 -8.11 -2.18 3.69
C GLY A 110 -7.97 -0.83 2.99
N ARG A 111 -6.74 -0.44 2.59
CA ARG A 111 -6.51 0.80 1.83
C ARG A 111 -7.25 0.83 0.49
N ARG A 112 -7.22 -0.27 -0.27
CA ARG A 112 -7.98 -0.38 -1.52
C ARG A 112 -9.49 -0.23 -1.28
N LEU A 113 -10.04 -0.94 -0.30
CA LEU A 113 -11.46 -0.86 0.04
C LEU A 113 -11.86 0.54 0.50
N PHE A 114 -10.99 1.22 1.23
CA PHE A 114 -11.17 2.60 1.63
C PHE A 114 -11.25 3.53 0.41
N ASP A 115 -10.35 3.35 -0.56
CA ASP A 115 -10.38 4.06 -1.85
C ASP A 115 -11.63 3.78 -2.70
N GLU A 116 -12.23 2.59 -2.55
CA GLU A 116 -13.51 2.18 -3.15
C GLU A 116 -14.74 2.72 -2.38
N ALA A 117 -14.53 3.50 -1.32
CA ALA A 117 -15.58 3.96 -0.38
C ALA A 117 -16.32 2.82 0.35
N ARG A 118 -15.73 1.62 0.40
CA ARG A 118 -16.26 0.46 1.14
C ARG A 118 -15.77 0.48 2.58
N TYR A 119 -16.17 1.51 3.32
CA TYR A 119 -15.57 1.85 4.61
C TYR A 119 -15.77 0.78 5.70
N ARG A 120 -16.91 0.08 5.73
CA ARG A 120 -17.15 -1.01 6.70
C ARG A 120 -16.20 -2.18 6.47
N ASP A 121 -16.06 -2.60 5.22
CA ASP A 121 -15.14 -3.68 4.84
C ASP A 121 -13.68 -3.28 5.07
N ALA A 122 -13.33 -2.03 4.73
CA ALA A 122 -12.00 -1.49 5.00
C ALA A 122 -11.65 -1.54 6.49
N ALA A 123 -12.58 -1.13 7.36
CA ALA A 123 -12.38 -1.17 8.81
C ALA A 123 -12.10 -2.58 9.32
N ALA A 124 -12.83 -3.60 8.82
CA ALA A 124 -12.62 -4.98 9.22
C ALA A 124 -11.23 -5.50 8.82
N GLU A 125 -10.76 -5.16 7.60
CA GLU A 125 -9.42 -5.53 7.14
C GLU A 125 -8.30 -4.84 7.94
N PHE A 126 -8.49 -3.56 8.31
CA PHE A 126 -7.55 -2.83 9.16
C PHE A 126 -7.51 -3.36 10.60
N GLU A 127 -8.66 -3.76 11.16
CA GLU A 127 -8.75 -4.39 12.48
C GLU A 127 -7.98 -5.71 12.50
N TRP A 128 -8.17 -6.56 11.49
CA TRP A 128 -7.42 -7.80 11.35
C TRP A 128 -5.92 -7.54 11.23
N ALA A 129 -5.51 -6.57 10.41
CA ALA A 129 -4.11 -6.18 10.27
C ALA A 129 -3.52 -5.68 11.60
N HIS A 130 -4.28 -4.88 12.36
CA HIS A 130 -3.89 -4.39 13.68
C HIS A 130 -3.57 -5.55 14.63
N ASP A 131 -4.49 -6.52 14.76
CA ASP A 131 -4.32 -7.64 15.69
C ASP A 131 -3.15 -8.54 15.33
N LEU A 132 -2.96 -8.82 14.04
CA LEU A 132 -1.82 -9.60 13.58
C LEU A 132 -0.49 -8.87 13.82
N TYR A 133 -0.41 -7.57 13.53
CA TYR A 133 0.78 -6.78 13.81
C TYR A 133 1.07 -6.68 15.31
N ARG A 134 0.03 -6.48 16.13
CA ARG A 134 0.16 -6.40 17.59
C ARG A 134 0.70 -7.71 18.15
N THR A 135 0.11 -8.84 17.76
CA THR A 135 0.55 -10.19 18.18
C THR A 135 1.98 -10.50 17.73
N ALA A 136 2.39 -9.99 16.56
CA ALA A 136 3.74 -10.12 16.05
C ALA A 136 4.75 -9.09 16.61
N GLY A 137 4.37 -8.28 17.60
CA GLY A 137 5.24 -7.26 18.20
C GLY A 137 5.55 -6.06 17.29
N ARG A 138 4.82 -5.87 16.20
CA ARG A 138 5.00 -4.78 15.23
C ARG A 138 4.18 -3.54 15.62
N ILE A 139 4.46 -2.98 16.80
CA ILE A 139 3.62 -1.96 17.46
C ILE A 139 3.33 -0.74 16.56
N ARG A 140 4.33 -0.20 15.85
CA ARG A 140 4.12 0.96 14.96
C ARG A 140 3.16 0.65 13.79
N LEU A 141 3.24 -0.55 13.22
CA LEU A 141 2.35 -0.97 12.13
C LEU A 141 0.95 -1.31 12.63
N ALA A 142 0.86 -1.85 13.85
CA ALA A 142 -0.42 -2.05 14.54
C ALA A 142 -1.13 -0.71 14.76
N GLU A 143 -0.41 0.30 15.25
CA GLU A 143 -0.97 1.64 15.47
C GLU A 143 -1.43 2.30 14.16
N ALA A 144 -0.62 2.22 13.09
CA ALA A 144 -1.03 2.73 11.77
C ALA A 144 -2.30 2.05 11.26
N SER A 145 -2.44 0.73 11.46
CA SER A 145 -3.65 -0.01 11.09
C SER A 145 -4.84 0.38 11.95
N HIS A 146 -4.64 0.60 13.25
CA HIS A 146 -5.68 1.08 14.17
C HIS A 146 -6.20 2.47 13.77
N GLN A 147 -5.31 3.41 13.45
CA GLN A 147 -5.69 4.74 13.00
C GLN A 147 -6.51 4.69 11.70
N ALA A 148 -6.08 3.86 10.73
CA ALA A 148 -6.81 3.64 9.49
C ALA A 148 -8.20 3.01 9.73
N MET A 149 -8.29 2.03 10.66
CA MET A 149 -9.56 1.43 11.09
C MET A 149 -10.50 2.49 11.69
N CYS A 150 -10.03 3.30 12.63
CA CYS A 150 -10.81 4.37 13.24
C CYS A 150 -11.34 5.35 12.20
N ARG A 151 -10.49 5.75 11.25
CA ARG A 151 -10.90 6.63 10.15
C ARG A 151 -11.98 5.99 9.27
N ALA A 152 -11.81 4.72 8.90
CA ALA A 152 -12.80 3.98 8.11
C ALA A 152 -14.15 3.86 8.86
N ARG A 153 -14.14 3.56 10.16
CA ARG A 153 -15.36 3.51 11.00
C ARG A 153 -16.07 4.86 11.08
N GLN A 154 -15.32 5.94 11.22
CA GLN A 154 -15.88 7.30 11.24
C GLN A 154 -16.65 7.61 9.94
N LEU A 155 -16.05 7.33 8.78
CA LEU A 155 -16.69 7.57 7.49
C LEU A 155 -17.90 6.66 7.24
N ALA A 156 -17.84 5.40 7.71
CA ALA A 156 -18.94 4.45 7.61
C ALA A 156 -20.19 4.85 8.42
N GLN A 157 -20.07 5.75 9.40
CA GLN A 157 -21.18 6.30 10.17
C GLN A 157 -21.79 7.55 9.52
N GLN A 158 -21.07 8.17 8.58
CA GLN A 158 -21.46 9.40 7.87
C GLN A 158 -22.03 9.12 6.48
N SER A 159 -21.96 7.86 6.02
CA SER A 159 -22.44 7.38 4.71
C SER A 159 -23.72 6.56 4.87
#